data_AF-A0A832RJ00-F1
#
_entry.id   AF-A0A832RJ00-F1
#
_cell.length_a   1.000
_cell.length_b   1.000
_cell.length_c   1.000
_cell.angle_alpha   90.00
_cell.angle_beta   90.00
_cell.angle_gamma   90.00
#
_symmetry.space_group_name_H-M   'P 1'
#
loop_
_entity.id
_entity.type
_entity.pdbx_description
1 polymer ?
#
loop_
_entity_poly.entity_id
_entity_poly.type
_entity_poly.pdbx_seq_one_letter_code
_entity_poly.pdbx_strand_id
1 'polypeptide(L)'
;MYSKILLPTDGSKNSERAIAHALTIAEFEDAEIVVLNVVDSVYLTGLPEEDLITKSEMILEEESKKVTSRVEEIIKKLEEEKGS
;
A
#
# COMPACT_ATOMS: atom_id res chain seq x y z
N MET A 1 8.93 9.76 19.28
CA MET A 1 9.64 10.65 18.33
C MET A 1 8.95 10.71 16.97
N TYR A 2 8.34 9.63 16.48
CA TYR A 2 7.59 9.67 15.22
C TYR A 2 6.10 9.89 15.47
N SER A 3 5.50 10.86 14.79
CA SER A 3 4.03 11.05 14.79
C SER A 3 3.35 10.39 13.59
N LYS A 4 4.11 10.13 12.52
CA LYS A 4 3.64 9.48 11.29
C LYS A 4 4.72 8.56 10.73
N ILE A 5 4.32 7.37 10.29
CA ILE A 5 5.19 6.36 9.67
C ILE A 5 4.67 6.11 8.25
N LEU A 6 5.54 6.31 7.25
CA LEU A 6 5.23 5.95 5.88
C LEU A 6 5.53 4.46 5.66
N LEU A 7 4.52 3.71 5.24
CA LEU A 7 4.62 2.29 4.90
C LEU A 7 4.48 2.11 3.38
N PRO A 8 5.60 2.09 2.64
CA PRO A 8 5.57 1.76 1.22
C PRO A 8 5.24 0.28 1.02
N THR A 9 4.38 -0.02 0.05
CA THR A 9 4.06 -1.38 -0.36
C THR A 9 4.05 -1.49 -1.87
N ASP A 10 4.52 -2.61 -2.38
CA ASP A 10 4.42 -3.04 -3.78
C ASP A 10 3.48 -4.26 -3.94
N GLY A 11 2.77 -4.63 -2.86
CA GLY A 11 1.91 -5.82 -2.81
C GLY A 11 2.66 -7.16 -2.74
N SER A 12 3.99 -7.15 -2.62
CA SER A 12 4.77 -8.39 -2.52
C SER A 12 4.63 -9.05 -1.14
N LYS A 13 4.87 -10.36 -1.06
CA LYS A 13 4.93 -11.08 0.23
C LYS A 13 5.98 -10.50 1.20
N ASN A 14 7.03 -9.87 0.67
CA ASN A 14 8.06 -9.25 1.47
C ASN A 14 7.55 -7.92 2.06
N SER A 15 6.84 -7.09 1.28
CA SER A 15 6.20 -5.88 1.81
C SER A 15 5.11 -6.22 2.81
N GLU A 16 4.33 -7.29 2.59
CA GLU A 16 3.32 -7.76 3.54
C GLU A 16 3.92 -8.10 4.91
N ARG A 17 5.10 -8.73 4.95
CA ARG A 17 5.79 -9.04 6.22
C ARG A 17 6.26 -7.79 6.95
N ALA A 18 6.57 -6.70 6.23
CA ALA A 18 6.99 -5.44 6.82
C ALA A 18 5.84 -4.73 7.58
N ILE A 19 4.58 -5.04 7.26
CA ILE A 19 3.39 -4.46 7.92
C ILE A 19 3.43 -4.72 9.43
N ALA A 20 3.73 -5.96 9.84
CA ALA A 20 3.78 -6.31 11.26
C ALA A 20 4.82 -5.48 12.02
N HIS A 21 6.00 -5.29 11.42
CA HIS A 21 7.06 -4.45 12.00
C HIS A 21 6.65 -2.98 12.09
N ALA A 22 6.02 -2.44 11.04
CA ALA A 22 5.55 -1.06 11.03
C ALA A 22 4.49 -0.82 12.12
N LEU A 23 3.55 -1.76 12.32
CA LEU A 23 2.55 -1.70 13.39
C LEU A 23 3.19 -1.71 14.77
N THR A 24 4.18 -2.58 15.02
CA THR A 24 4.88 -2.60 16.32
C THR A 24 5.57 -1.27 16.62
N ILE A 25 6.20 -0.64 15.63
CA ILE A 25 6.84 0.67 15.81
C ILE A 25 5.77 1.74 16.04
N ALA A 26 4.68 1.74 15.26
CA ALA A 26 3.60 2.69 15.40
C ALA A 26 2.94 2.64 16.78
N GLU A 27 2.71 1.44 17.32
CA GLU A 27 2.14 1.24 18.66
C GLU A 27 3.07 1.75 19.77
N PHE A 28 4.38 1.52 19.65
CA PHE A 28 5.35 2.02 20.62
C PHE A 28 5.47 3.56 20.59
N GLU A 29 5.28 4.15 19.41
CA GLU A 29 5.46 5.59 19.17
C GLU A 29 4.14 6.39 19.23
N ASP A 30 2.99 5.74 19.38
CA ASP A 30 1.64 6.32 19.20
C ASP A 30 1.53 7.10 17.87
N ALA A 31 1.97 6.46 16.78
CA ALA A 31 2.11 7.08 15.47
C ALA A 31 1.04 6.61 14.47
N GLU A 32 0.62 7.52 13.58
CA GLU A 32 -0.24 7.19 12.44
C GLU A 32 0.56 6.47 11.34
N ILE A 33 0.01 5.42 10.73
CA ILE A 33 0.60 4.79 9.55
C ILE A 33 -0.04 5.34 8.28
N VAL A 34 0.79 5.81 7.35
CA VAL A 34 0.39 6.21 5.99
C VAL A 34 0.84 5.14 5.02
N VAL A 35 -0.09 4.43 4.40
CA VAL A 35 0.22 3.41 3.38
C VAL A 35 0.40 4.08 2.02
N LEU A 36 1.49 3.76 1.32
CA LEU A 36 1.78 4.28 -0.02
C LEU A 36 2.07 3.15 -0.99
N ASN A 37 1.32 3.08 -2.09
CA ASN A 37 1.63 2.26 -3.25
C ASN A 37 2.10 3.15 -4.40
N VAL A 38 3.16 2.73 -5.09
CA VAL A 38 3.67 3.43 -6.28
C VAL A 38 3.59 2.48 -7.46
N VAL A 39 2.95 2.93 -8.53
CA VAL A 39 2.88 2.21 -9.81
C VAL A 39 3.86 2.81 -10.80
N ASP A 40 4.56 1.94 -11.53
CA ASP A 40 5.35 2.37 -12.68
C ASP A 40 4.40 2.72 -13.82
N SER A 41 4.46 3.95 -14.31
CA SER A 41 3.65 4.48 -15.41
C SER A 41 4.49 4.82 -16.64
N VAL A 42 5.78 4.46 -16.67
CA VAL A 42 6.70 4.84 -17.75
C VAL A 42 6.23 4.35 -19.12
N TYR A 43 5.53 3.22 -19.21
CA TYR A 43 4.99 2.72 -20.48
C TYR A 43 3.81 3.54 -21.02
N LEU A 44 3.14 4.35 -20.19
CA LEU A 44 2.05 5.22 -20.64
C LEU A 44 2.56 6.32 -21.57
N THR A 45 3.79 6.80 -21.38
CA THR A 45 4.36 7.90 -22.17
C THR A 45 4.61 7.53 -23.64
N GLY A 46 4.59 6.23 -23.97
CA GLY A 46 4.76 5.71 -25.32
C GLY A 46 3.46 5.41 -26.07
N LEU A 47 2.30 5.61 -25.45
CA LEU A 47 1.01 5.30 -26.06
C LEU A 47 0.58 6.41 -27.05
N PRO A 48 0.14 6.05 -28.27
CA PRO A 48 -0.20 7.04 -29.30
C PRO A 48 -1.59 7.67 -29.13
N GLU A 49 -2.48 7.06 -28.34
CA GLU A 49 -3.90 7.46 -28.20
C GLU A 49 -4.24 7.82 -26.74
N GLU A 50 -4.90 8.96 -26.53
CA GLU A 50 -5.32 9.44 -25.21
C GLU A 50 -6.28 8.48 -24.49
N ASP A 51 -7.17 7.82 -25.24
CA ASP A 51 -8.10 6.83 -24.70
C ASP A 51 -7.36 5.60 -24.11
N LEU A 52 -6.24 5.20 -24.72
CA LEU A 52 -5.41 4.10 -24.22
C LEU A 52 -4.68 4.49 -22.94
N ILE A 53 -4.16 5.71 -22.86
CA ILE A 53 -3.53 6.25 -21.64
C ILE A 53 -4.54 6.22 -20.49
N THR A 54 -5.71 6.82 -20.71
CA THR A 54 -6.79 6.91 -19.72
C THR A 54 -7.21 5.53 -19.22
N LYS A 55 -7.41 4.56 -20.14
CA LYS A 55 -7.77 3.19 -19.78
C LYS A 55 -6.68 2.50 -18.96
N SER A 56 -5.42 2.69 -19.32
CA SER A 56 -4.30 2.11 -18.58
C SER A 56 -4.14 2.73 -17.19
N GLU A 57 -4.35 4.04 -17.03
CA GLU A 57 -4.37 4.69 -15.71
C GLU A 57 -5.46 4.11 -14.81
N MET A 58 -6.67 3.91 -15.33
CA MET A 58 -7.76 3.29 -14.57
C MET A 58 -7.41 1.89 -14.08
N ILE A 59 -6.75 1.08 -14.93
CA ILE A 59 -6.29 -0.26 -14.56
C ILE A 59 -5.25 -0.18 -13.43
N LEU A 60 -4.27 0.72 -13.54
CA LEU A 60 -3.24 0.88 -12.52
C LEU A 60 -3.79 1.39 -11.19
N GLU A 61 -4.79 2.27 -11.24
CA GLU A 61 -5.51 2.72 -10.06
C GLU A 61 -6.27 1.56 -9.40
N GLU A 62 -6.93 0.71 -10.19
CA GLU A 62 -7.63 -0.48 -9.67
C GLU A 62 -6.66 -1.46 -9.02
N GLU A 63 -5.53 -1.75 -9.66
CA GLU A 63 -4.49 -2.63 -9.10
C GLU A 63 -3.87 -2.03 -7.83
N SER A 64 -3.63 -0.71 -7.80
CA SER A 64 -3.16 -0.01 -6.60
C SER A 64 -4.15 -0.15 -5.44
N LYS A 65 -5.45 0.01 -5.72
CA LYS A 65 -6.51 -0.17 -4.70
C LYS A 65 -6.51 -1.59 -4.15
N LYS A 66 -6.31 -2.61 -4.98
CA LYS A 66 -6.19 -4.01 -4.51
C LYS A 66 -5.02 -4.17 -3.56
N VAL A 67 -3.87 -3.59 -3.88
CA VAL A 67 -2.68 -3.62 -3.01
C VAL A 67 -2.95 -2.93 -1.66
N THR A 68 -3.55 -1.73 -1.65
CA THR A 68 -3.84 -1.03 -0.39
C THR A 68 -4.93 -1.73 0.43
N SER A 69 -5.98 -2.23 -0.20
CA SER A 69 -7.02 -3.03 0.48
C SER A 69 -6.44 -4.29 1.11
N ARG A 70 -5.47 -4.93 0.44
CA ARG A 70 -4.77 -6.08 0.99
C ARG A 70 -3.99 -5.74 2.26
N VAL A 71 -3.33 -4.57 2.30
CA VAL A 71 -2.66 -4.09 3.51
C VAL A 71 -3.67 -3.91 4.65
N GLU A 72 -4.82 -3.29 4.40
CA GLU A 72 -5.87 -3.12 5.41
C GLU A 72 -6.38 -4.46 5.95
N GLU A 73 -6.58 -5.47 5.09
CA GLU A 73 -6.98 -6.81 5.51
C GLU A 73 -5.95 -7.46 6.44
N ILE A 74 -4.65 -7.28 6.14
CA ILE A 74 -3.57 -7.84 6.96
C ILE A 74 -3.53 -7.14 8.32
N ILE A 75 -3.67 -5.82 8.35
CA ILE A 75 -3.72 -5.04 9.59
C ILE A 75 -4.88 -5.53 10.47
N LYS A 76 -6.09 -5.63 9.92
CA LYS A 76 -7.27 -6.12 10.65
C LYS A 76 -7.04 -7.50 11.26
N LYS A 77 -6.47 -8.43 10.49
CA LYS A 77 -6.15 -9.78 11.00
C LYS A 77 -5.15 -9.75 12.15
N LEU A 78 -4.10 -8.94 12.04
CA LEU A 78 -3.10 -8.80 13.10
C LEU A 78 -3.69 -8.17 14.37
N GLU A 79 -4.63 -7.23 14.23
CA GLU A 79 -5.36 -6.65 15.36
C GLU A 79 -6.28 -7.67 16.05
N GLU A 80 -7.00 -8.49 15.26
CA GLU A 80 -7.84 -9.59 15.78
C GLU A 80 -7.02 -10.63 16.55
N GLU A 81 -5.82 -10.97 16.05
CA GLU A 81 -4.89 -11.90 16.70
C GLU A 81 -4.30 -11.35 18.00
N LYS A 82 -4.06 -10.04 18.10
CA LYS A 82 -3.56 -9.39 19.33
C LYS A 82 -4.63 -9.27 20.43
N GLY A 83 -5.91 -9.24 20.05
CA GLY A 83 -7.03 -9.09 20.98
C GLY A 83 -7.57 -10.40 21.60
N SER A 84 -7.03 -11.55 21.19
CA SER A 84 -7.35 -12.89 21.74
C SER A 84 -6.35 -13.34 22.79
#